data_AF-A0A7S2Z746-F1
#
_entry.id   AF-A0A7S2Z746-F1
#
_cell.length_a   1.000
_cell.length_b   1.000
_cell.length_c   1.000
_cell.angle_alpha   90.00
_cell.angle_beta   90.00
_cell.angle_gamma   90.00
#
_symmetry.space_group_name_H-M   'P 1'
#
loop_
_entity.id
_entity.type
_entity.pdbx_description
1 polymer ?
#
loop_
_entity_poly.entity_id
_entity_poly.type
_entity_poly.pdbx_seq_one_letter_code
_entity_poly.pdbx_strand_id
1 'polypeptide(L)'
;SQLDQLPAWPDILQLVVLDMVRSVCRTQPESKGKYIKLILALMSSQHTSVAYECANTLVQLSKASSAIKAAASCYCQLLINHSDNNVKLIVLDKLEEMKASHPEMLKEMVMDILRALSSPNVDIKRKILDIVLDLLSSKNIEEVVLALKKRSFW
;
A
#
# COMPACT_ATOMS: atom_id res chain seq x y z
N SER A 1 25.30 -5.33 12.31
CA SER A 1 25.16 -6.56 11.50
C SER A 1 25.01 -6.16 10.03
N GLN A 2 25.42 -6.98 9.06
CA GLN A 2 25.29 -6.60 7.62
C GLN A 2 23.83 -6.35 7.19
N LEU A 3 22.86 -6.92 7.91
CA LEU A 3 21.42 -6.69 7.70
C LEU A 3 20.97 -5.26 8.04
N ASP A 4 21.71 -4.53 8.88
CA ASP A 4 21.37 -3.14 9.21
C ASP A 4 21.65 -2.20 8.02
N GLN A 5 22.49 -2.62 7.06
CA GLN A 5 22.79 -1.88 5.83
C GLN A 5 21.89 -2.28 4.66
N LEU A 6 21.00 -3.26 4.86
CA LEU A 6 20.15 -3.80 3.79
C LEU A 6 19.34 -2.73 3.04
N PRO A 7 18.76 -1.69 3.68
CA PRO A 7 18.04 -0.64 2.97
C PRO A 7 18.90 0.20 2.02
N ALA A 8 20.23 0.18 2.18
CA ALA A 8 21.18 0.91 1.33
C ALA A 8 21.69 0.05 0.14
N TRP A 9 21.31 -1.22 0.07
CA TRP A 9 21.73 -2.09 -1.03
C TRP A 9 21.00 -1.72 -2.33
N PRO A 10 21.53 -2.09 -3.50
CA PRO A 10 20.79 -2.02 -4.76
C PRO A 10 19.44 -2.74 -4.67
N ASP A 11 18.44 -2.19 -5.34
CA ASP A 11 17.06 -2.70 -5.34
C ASP A 11 16.97 -4.20 -5.68
N ILE A 12 17.71 -4.65 -6.69
CA ILE A 12 17.77 -6.06 -7.11
C ILE A 12 18.17 -6.98 -5.96
N LEU A 13 19.13 -6.58 -5.11
CA LEU A 13 19.55 -7.38 -3.97
C LEU A 13 18.52 -7.36 -2.84
N GLN A 14 17.87 -6.21 -2.61
CA GLN A 14 16.76 -6.12 -1.64
C GLN A 14 15.60 -7.03 -2.05
N LEU A 15 15.25 -7.07 -3.35
CA LEU A 15 14.21 -7.95 -3.89
C LEU A 15 14.57 -9.43 -3.76
N VAL A 16 15.81 -9.81 -4.07
CA VAL A 16 16.29 -11.19 -3.88
C VAL A 16 16.20 -11.60 -2.40
N VAL A 17 16.57 -10.72 -1.47
CA VAL A 17 16.43 -10.98 -0.04
C VAL A 17 14.96 -11.16 0.35
N LEU A 18 14.06 -10.33 -0.18
CA LEU A 18 12.63 -10.46 0.07
C LEU A 18 12.07 -11.80 -0.44
N ASP A 19 12.51 -12.27 -1.62
CA ASP A 19 12.11 -13.57 -2.15
C ASP A 19 12.63 -14.74 -1.31
N MET A 20 13.86 -14.65 -0.80
CA MET A 20 14.39 -15.61 0.17
C MET A 20 13.53 -15.64 1.44
N VAL A 21 13.14 -14.47 1.95
CA VAL A 21 12.26 -14.35 3.12
C VAL A 21 10.90 -15.01 2.86
N ARG A 22 10.29 -14.79 1.69
CA ARG A 22 9.04 -15.47 1.29
C ARG A 22 9.20 -16.99 1.26
N SER A 23 10.35 -17.47 0.78
CA SER A 23 10.66 -18.91 0.74
C SER A 23 10.76 -19.50 2.15
N VAL A 24 11.52 -18.85 3.05
CA VAL A 24 11.68 -19.32 4.44
C VAL A 24 10.36 -19.27 5.21
N CYS A 25 9.56 -18.22 5.05
CA CYS A 25 8.25 -18.13 5.72
C CYS A 25 7.25 -19.21 5.29
N ARG A 26 7.45 -19.84 4.12
CA ARG A 26 6.67 -21.00 3.65
C ARG A 26 7.14 -22.30 4.28
N THR A 27 8.44 -22.48 4.50
CA THR A 27 9.02 -23.71 5.05
C THR A 27 9.08 -23.73 6.58
N GLN A 28 9.20 -22.57 7.22
CA GLN A 28 9.38 -22.40 8.67
C GLN A 28 8.47 -21.28 9.21
N PRO A 29 7.16 -21.56 9.43
CA PRO A 29 6.20 -20.56 9.87
C PRO A 29 6.50 -19.91 11.22
N GLU A 30 7.21 -20.60 12.11
CA GLU A 30 7.64 -20.13 13.43
C GLU A 30 8.61 -18.94 13.37
N SER A 31 9.34 -18.80 12.26
CA SER A 31 10.28 -17.69 12.07
C SER A 31 9.65 -16.41 11.53
N LYS A 32 8.35 -16.42 11.17
CA LYS A 32 7.64 -15.31 10.51
C LYS A 32 7.77 -13.98 11.26
N GLY A 33 7.70 -13.99 12.60
CA GLY A 33 7.76 -12.76 13.41
C GLY A 33 9.07 -11.97 13.23
N LYS A 34 10.20 -12.67 13.07
CA LYS A 34 11.51 -12.04 12.81
C LYS A 34 11.53 -11.36 11.44
N TYR A 35 10.93 -12.01 10.44
CA TYR A 35 10.92 -11.53 9.07
C TYR A 35 9.92 -10.40 8.82
N ILE A 36 8.82 -10.33 9.56
CA ILE A 36 7.89 -9.19 9.49
C ILE A 36 8.60 -7.87 9.83
N LYS A 37 9.46 -7.87 10.86
CA LYS A 37 10.27 -6.69 11.21
C LYS A 37 11.19 -6.26 10.07
N LEU A 38 11.82 -7.23 9.40
CA LEU A 38 12.68 -6.97 8.25
C LEU A 38 11.90 -6.40 7.06
N ILE A 39 10.74 -6.98 6.74
CA ILE A 39 9.86 -6.50 5.66
C ILE A 39 9.41 -5.07 5.93
N LEU A 40 9.02 -4.75 7.16
CA LEU A 40 8.64 -3.38 7.54
C LEU A 40 9.80 -2.39 7.38
N ALA A 41 11.03 -2.79 7.69
CA ALA A 41 12.21 -1.94 7.49
C ALA A 41 12.54 -1.75 5.99
N LEU A 42 12.34 -2.76 5.16
CA LEU A 42 12.51 -2.65 3.70
C LEU A 42 11.39 -1.85 3.03
N MET A 43 10.21 -1.78 3.65
CA MET A 43 9.09 -1.00 3.14
C MET A 43 9.39 0.51 3.10
N SER A 44 10.34 1.00 3.92
CA SER A 44 10.86 2.37 3.84
C SER A 44 12.02 2.55 2.86
N SER A 45 12.27 1.58 1.97
CA SER A 45 13.28 1.70 0.92
C SER A 45 12.96 2.87 -0.03
N GLN A 46 14.01 3.56 -0.49
CA GLN A 46 13.89 4.61 -1.50
C GLN A 46 13.42 4.06 -2.86
N HIS A 47 13.54 2.75 -3.07
CA HIS A 47 13.14 2.08 -4.30
C HIS A 47 11.66 1.69 -4.23
N THR A 48 10.84 2.31 -5.07
CA THR A 48 9.38 2.06 -5.11
C THR A 48 9.06 0.58 -5.40
N SER A 49 9.85 -0.08 -6.24
CA SER A 49 9.73 -1.52 -6.51
C SER A 49 9.86 -2.35 -5.23
N VAL A 50 10.84 -2.05 -4.39
CA VAL A 50 11.05 -2.74 -3.11
C VAL A 50 9.92 -2.46 -2.13
N ALA A 51 9.52 -1.20 -1.97
CA ALA A 51 8.44 -0.82 -1.07
C ALA A 51 7.11 -1.50 -1.45
N TYR A 52 6.77 -1.48 -2.74
CA TYR A 52 5.59 -2.15 -3.29
C TYR A 52 5.62 -3.66 -3.06
N GLU A 53 6.74 -4.31 -3.37
CA GLU A 53 6.88 -5.76 -3.17
C GLU A 53 6.87 -6.14 -1.68
N CYS A 54 7.40 -5.30 -0.79
CA CYS A 54 7.30 -5.49 0.65
C CYS A 54 5.84 -5.43 1.13
N ALA A 55 5.06 -4.45 0.65
CA ALA A 55 3.65 -4.34 0.98
C ALA A 55 2.85 -5.55 0.47
N ASN A 56 3.12 -6.02 -0.75
CA ASN A 56 2.53 -7.25 -1.29
C ASN A 56 2.84 -8.46 -0.42
N THR A 57 4.11 -8.61 -0.04
CA THR A 57 4.57 -9.70 0.82
C THR A 57 3.90 -9.66 2.18
N LEU A 58 3.77 -8.47 2.77
CA LEU A 58 3.23 -8.31 4.10
C LEU A 58 1.76 -8.75 4.18
N VAL A 59 0.97 -8.40 3.17
CA VAL A 59 -0.44 -8.84 3.03
C VAL A 59 -0.55 -10.35 2.84
N GLN A 60 0.40 -10.96 2.11
CA GLN A 60 0.43 -12.41 1.89
C GLN A 60 0.83 -13.19 3.15
N LEU A 61 1.78 -12.67 3.94
CA LEU A 61 2.35 -13.40 5.06
C LEU A 61 1.60 -13.20 6.39
N SER A 62 0.87 -12.09 6.54
CA SER A 62 0.25 -11.69 7.81
C SER A 62 -1.21 -11.31 7.65
N LYS A 63 -2.06 -11.83 8.56
CA LYS A 63 -3.46 -11.43 8.72
C LYS A 63 -3.68 -10.39 9.83
N ALA A 64 -2.60 -9.95 10.49
CA ALA A 64 -2.71 -8.98 11.57
C ALA A 64 -3.15 -7.62 11.02
N SER A 65 -4.16 -7.00 11.63
CA SER A 65 -4.71 -5.71 11.17
C SER A 65 -3.65 -4.62 11.05
N SER A 66 -2.65 -4.60 11.94
CA SER A 66 -1.53 -3.66 11.86
C SER A 66 -0.65 -3.85 10.61
N ALA A 67 -0.47 -5.10 10.17
CA ALA A 67 0.31 -5.42 8.97
C ALA A 67 -0.46 -5.04 7.70
N ILE A 68 -1.76 -5.35 7.64
CA ILE A 68 -2.63 -4.94 6.53
C ILE A 68 -2.70 -3.41 6.42
N LYS A 69 -2.84 -2.72 7.57
CA LYS A 69 -2.83 -1.26 7.62
C LYS A 69 -1.53 -0.67 7.10
N ALA A 70 -0.37 -1.22 7.52
CA ALA A 70 0.93 -0.76 7.04
C ALA A 70 1.06 -0.90 5.52
N ALA A 71 0.61 -2.02 4.95
CA ALA A 71 0.60 -2.22 3.50
C ALA A 71 -0.34 -1.24 2.78
N ALA A 72 -1.57 -1.05 3.28
CA ALA A 72 -2.52 -0.08 2.74
C ALA A 72 -1.95 1.35 2.76
N SER A 73 -1.31 1.74 3.86
CA SER A 73 -0.63 3.02 3.99
C SER A 73 0.51 3.17 2.99
N CYS A 74 1.31 2.12 2.76
CA CYS A 74 2.36 2.11 1.74
C CYS A 74 1.77 2.35 0.34
N TYR A 75 0.70 1.63 -0.03
CA TYR A 75 0.03 1.84 -1.31
C TYR A 75 -0.49 3.27 -1.47
N CYS A 76 -1.12 3.84 -0.43
CA CYS A 76 -1.59 5.24 -0.47
C CYS A 76 -0.42 6.22 -0.67
N GLN A 77 0.71 6.00 0.00
CA GLN A 77 1.91 6.84 -0.17
C GLN A 77 2.48 6.74 -1.59
N LEU A 78 2.56 5.54 -2.17
CA LEU A 78 3.00 5.35 -3.55
C LEU A 78 2.05 6.06 -4.53
N LEU A 79 0.75 5.97 -4.30
CA LEU A 79 -0.27 6.60 -5.13
C LEU A 79 -0.15 8.15 -5.13
N ILE A 80 0.17 8.74 -3.98
CA ILE A 80 0.33 10.19 -3.83
C ILE A 80 1.67 10.67 -4.38
N ASN A 81 2.76 9.99 -4.01
CA ASN A 81 4.13 10.52 -4.19
C ASN A 81 4.78 10.12 -5.52
N HIS A 82 4.37 9.02 -6.14
CA HIS A 82 4.99 8.58 -7.38
C HIS A 82 4.55 9.45 -8.56
N SER A 83 5.42 9.67 -9.55
CA SER A 83 5.09 10.48 -10.74
C SER A 83 4.57 9.63 -11.91
N ASP A 84 5.02 8.37 -12.01
CA ASP A 84 4.61 7.46 -13.08
C ASP A 84 3.14 7.01 -12.90
N ASN A 85 2.31 7.30 -13.90
CA ASN A 85 0.91 6.91 -13.93
C ASN A 85 0.71 5.38 -13.98
N ASN A 86 1.63 4.64 -14.60
CA ASN A 86 1.55 3.18 -14.68
C ASN A 86 1.72 2.55 -13.30
N VAL A 87 2.67 3.05 -12.51
CA VAL A 87 2.86 2.61 -11.12
C VAL A 87 1.60 2.92 -10.29
N LYS A 88 1.00 4.10 -10.47
CA LYS A 88 -0.26 4.45 -9.79
C LYS A 88 -1.40 3.52 -10.18
N LEU A 89 -1.52 3.16 -11.46
CA LEU A 89 -2.56 2.24 -11.93
C LEU A 89 -2.38 0.84 -11.30
N ILE A 90 -1.15 0.32 -11.28
CA ILE A 90 -0.80 -0.95 -10.61
C ILE A 90 -1.14 -0.91 -9.11
N VAL A 91 -0.84 0.19 -8.44
CA VAL A 91 -1.17 0.38 -7.01
C VAL A 91 -2.68 0.46 -6.79
N LEU A 92 -3.42 1.10 -7.68
CA LEU A 92 -4.89 1.15 -7.62
C LEU A 92 -5.51 -0.24 -7.84
N ASP A 93 -4.98 -1.05 -8.78
CA ASP A 93 -5.40 -2.45 -8.92
C ASP A 93 -5.18 -3.23 -7.63
N LYS A 94 -4.06 -2.99 -6.95
CA LYS A 94 -3.78 -3.65 -5.67
C LYS A 94 -4.70 -3.21 -4.54
N LEU A 95 -5.08 -1.93 -4.50
CA LEU A 95 -6.08 -1.43 -3.56
C LEU A 95 -7.47 -2.01 -3.85
N GLU A 96 -7.84 -2.18 -5.12
CA GLU A 96 -9.09 -2.83 -5.53
C GLU A 96 -9.14 -4.31 -5.07
N GLU A 97 -8.06 -5.06 -5.27
CA GLU A 97 -7.95 -6.43 -4.74
C GLU A 97 -8.02 -6.47 -3.19
N MET A 98 -7.39 -5.50 -2.53
CA MET A 98 -7.44 -5.39 -1.08
C MET A 98 -8.84 -5.02 -0.59
N LYS A 99 -9.60 -4.21 -1.33
CA LYS A 99 -11.00 -3.88 -1.01
C LYS A 99 -11.85 -5.13 -0.89
N ALA A 100 -11.69 -6.07 -1.81
CA ALA A 100 -12.40 -7.34 -1.78
C ALA A 100 -12.04 -8.20 -0.55
N SER A 101 -10.77 -8.15 -0.11
CA SER A 101 -10.26 -9.02 0.97
C SER A 101 -10.35 -8.40 2.37
N HIS A 102 -10.23 -7.08 2.49
CA HIS A 102 -10.13 -6.32 3.74
C HIS A 102 -10.93 -5.00 3.67
N PRO A 103 -12.25 -5.04 3.39
CA PRO A 103 -13.05 -3.84 3.15
C PRO A 103 -13.08 -2.88 4.34
N GLU A 104 -13.21 -3.39 5.56
CA GLU A 104 -13.29 -2.53 6.77
C GLU A 104 -12.01 -1.72 6.98
N MET A 105 -10.84 -2.30 6.68
CA MET A 105 -9.56 -1.59 6.75
C MET A 105 -9.51 -0.44 5.72
N LEU A 106 -9.98 -0.68 4.50
CA LEU A 106 -9.97 0.37 3.48
C LEU A 106 -11.03 1.46 3.72
N LYS A 107 -12.16 1.13 4.35
CA LYS A 107 -13.14 2.13 4.79
C LYS A 107 -12.54 3.12 5.78
N GLU A 108 -11.67 2.66 6.69
CA GLU A 108 -10.92 3.52 7.61
C GLU A 108 -9.87 4.39 6.89
N MET A 109 -9.32 3.89 5.78
CA MET A 109 -8.26 4.55 4.99
C MET A 109 -8.82 5.38 3.82
N VAL A 110 -10.15 5.55 3.72
CA VAL A 110 -10.79 6.16 2.54
C VAL A 110 -10.28 7.58 2.27
N MET A 111 -9.99 8.35 3.31
CA MET A 111 -9.48 9.71 3.20
C MET A 111 -8.02 9.74 2.71
N ASP A 112 -7.20 8.75 3.07
CA ASP A 112 -5.85 8.59 2.53
C ASP A 112 -5.87 8.27 1.03
N ILE A 113 -6.81 7.43 0.59
CA ILE A 113 -7.02 7.14 -0.83
C ILE A 113 -7.51 8.40 -1.56
N LEU A 114 -8.48 9.12 -0.99
CA LEU A 114 -9.05 10.34 -1.56
C LEU A 114 -8.00 11.46 -1.76
N ARG A 115 -6.96 11.50 -0.91
CA ARG A 115 -5.86 12.48 -1.08
C ARG A 115 -5.24 12.42 -2.46
N ALA A 116 -5.13 11.23 -3.05
CA ALA A 116 -4.54 11.01 -4.37
C ALA A 116 -5.32 11.59 -5.56
N LEU A 117 -6.54 12.12 -5.35
CA LEU A 117 -7.26 12.89 -6.38
C LEU A 117 -6.52 14.17 -6.83
N SER A 118 -5.40 14.52 -6.17
CA SER A 118 -4.47 15.56 -6.65
C SER A 118 -3.70 15.17 -7.91
N SER A 119 -3.72 13.90 -8.31
CA SER A 119 -3.14 13.44 -9.59
C SER A 119 -3.69 14.26 -10.76
N PRO A 120 -2.87 14.74 -11.71
CA PRO A 120 -3.38 15.48 -12.88
C PRO A 120 -4.08 14.55 -13.90
N ASN A 121 -3.87 13.23 -13.82
CA ASN A 121 -4.41 12.26 -14.76
C ASN A 121 -5.88 11.91 -14.44
N VAL A 122 -6.77 12.10 -15.41
CA VAL A 122 -8.22 11.89 -15.27
C VAL A 122 -8.60 10.43 -15.06
N ASP A 123 -7.91 9.49 -15.70
CA ASP A 123 -8.18 8.06 -15.57
C ASP A 123 -7.84 7.56 -14.16
N ILE A 124 -6.73 8.06 -13.61
CA ILE A 124 -6.34 7.81 -12.21
C ILE A 124 -7.39 8.39 -11.26
N LYS A 125 -7.83 9.63 -11.48
CA LYS A 125 -8.89 10.24 -10.66
C LYS A 125 -10.17 9.42 -10.69
N ARG A 126 -10.58 8.96 -11.88
CA ARG A 126 -11.78 8.14 -12.05
C ARG A 126 -11.69 6.85 -11.25
N LYS A 127 -10.60 6.09 -11.41
CA LYS A 127 -10.39 4.84 -10.68
C LYS A 127 -10.31 5.04 -9.15
N ILE A 128 -9.73 6.15 -8.69
CA ILE A 128 -9.76 6.52 -7.27
C ILE A 128 -11.20 6.76 -6.80
N LEU A 129 -11.99 7.51 -7.55
CA LEU A 129 -13.39 7.77 -7.21
C LEU A 129 -14.21 6.48 -7.18
N ASP A 130 -14.02 5.59 -8.15
CA ASP A 130 -14.72 4.29 -8.19
C ASP A 130 -14.43 3.48 -6.92
N ILE A 131 -13.17 3.37 -6.51
CA ILE A 131 -12.77 2.71 -5.26
C ILE A 131 -13.42 3.40 -4.04
N VAL A 132 -13.36 4.73 -3.98
CA VAL A 132 -13.89 5.50 -2.84
C VAL A 132 -15.40 5.34 -2.71
N LEU A 133 -16.14 5.39 -3.83
CA LEU A 133 -17.59 5.26 -3.85
C LEU A 133 -18.02 3.90 -3.30
N ASP A 134 -17.30 2.83 -3.63
CA ASP A 134 -17.55 1.48 -3.10
C ASP A 134 -17.20 1.34 -1.60
N LEU A 135 -16.34 2.21 -1.07
CA LEU A 135 -15.93 2.23 0.34
C LEU A 135 -16.80 3.18 1.19
N LEU A 136 -17.82 3.82 0.61
CA LEU A 136 -18.69 4.71 1.35
C LEU A 136 -19.49 3.96 2.41
N SER A 137 -19.63 4.59 3.56
CA SER A 137 -20.44 4.12 4.68
C SER A 137 -21.02 5.31 5.44
N SER A 138 -21.99 5.05 6.31
CA SER A 138 -22.54 6.07 7.21
C SER A 138 -21.48 6.74 8.09
N LYS A 139 -20.31 6.10 8.30
CA LYS A 139 -19.23 6.62 9.12
C LYS A 139 -18.32 7.62 8.40
N ASN A 140 -18.21 7.56 7.07
CA ASN A 140 -17.23 8.34 6.31
C ASN A 140 -17.84 9.26 5.24
N ILE A 141 -19.13 9.08 4.90
CA ILE A 141 -19.77 9.79 3.78
C ILE A 141 -19.75 11.31 3.93
N GLU A 142 -19.96 11.83 5.13
CA GLU A 142 -19.98 13.28 5.37
C GLU A 142 -18.60 13.89 5.10
N GLU A 143 -17.54 13.25 5.59
CA GLU A 143 -16.16 13.70 5.39
C GLU A 143 -15.76 13.63 3.91
N VAL A 144 -16.10 12.55 3.22
CA VAL A 144 -15.81 12.38 1.79
C VAL A 144 -16.54 13.44 0.95
N VAL A 145 -17.83 13.69 1.21
CA VAL A 145 -18.61 14.71 0.49
C VAL A 145 -18.04 16.11 0.73
N LEU A 146 -17.67 16.43 1.96
CA LEU A 146 -17.05 17.71 2.30
C LEU A 146 -15.72 17.90 1.56
N ALA A 147 -14.88 16.87 1.53
CA ALA A 147 -13.60 16.90 0.84
C ALA A 147 -13.74 17.04 -0.68
N LEU A 148 -14.73 16.39 -1.29
CA LEU A 148 -15.02 16.52 -2.72
C LEU A 148 -15.54 17.92 -3.06
N LYS A 149 -16.48 18.47 -2.28
CA LYS A 149 -16.96 19.85 -2.46
C LYS A 149 -15.79 20.85 -2.44
N LYS A 150 -14.91 20.74 -1.44
CA LYS A 150 -13.73 21.62 -1.34
C LYS A 150 -12.82 21.55 -2.58
N ARG A 151 -12.82 20.47 -3.35
CA ARG A 151 -11.99 20.33 -4.56
C ARG A 151 -12.70 20.74 -5.85
N SER A 152 -14.03 20.78 -5.87
CA SER A 152 -14.81 21.20 -7.04
C SER A 152 -15.02 22.73 -7.11
N PHE A 153 -14.89 23.42 -5.97
CA PHE A 153 -15.07 24.87 -5.86
C PHE A 153 -13.75 25.68 -5.93
N TRP A 154 -12.62 25.02 -6.17
CA TRP A 154 -11.28 25.62 -6.34
C TRP A 154 -10.60 24.96 -7.55
#